data_AF-V6LGY7-F1
#
_entry.id   AF-V6LGY7-F1
#
_cell.length_a   1.000
_cell.length_b   1.000
_cell.length_c   1.000
_cell.angle_alpha   90.00
_cell.angle_beta   90.00
_cell.angle_gamma   90.00
#
_symmetry.space_group_name_H-M   'P 1'
#
loop_
_entity.id
_entity.type
_entity.pdbx_description
1 polymer ?
#
loop_
_entity_poly.entity_id
_entity_poly.type
_entity_poly.pdbx_seq_one_letter_code
_entity_poly.pdbx_strand_id
1 'polypeptide(L)'
;MSVSVIYATETGTTEGVANIAKGLLTKAGLKVTLSPADSATPEMFQQSFIYLTSTYNDGEHPAVALIADEFFAAQNSFVSVIKGQKFAVFGLGSTSFENFNAASQMAEECFAKAGGIKIQDTIKCDTDGGDDPEAMVVGFVNNFTAKI
;
A
#
# COMPACT_ATOMS: atom_id res chain seq x y z
N MET A 1 5.09 14.44 12.68
CA MET A 1 5.49 13.37 11.76
C MET A 1 4.41 13.24 10.69
N SER A 2 4.81 12.98 9.44
CA SER A 2 3.89 12.90 8.30
C SER A 2 3.95 11.50 7.69
N VAL A 3 2.82 11.00 7.21
CA VAL A 3 2.66 9.68 6.61
C VAL A 3 1.85 9.78 5.33
N SER A 4 2.27 9.07 4.28
CA SER A 4 1.46 8.91 3.08
C SER A 4 0.65 7.62 3.13
N VAL A 5 -0.58 7.68 2.65
CA VAL A 5 -1.42 6.52 2.37
C VAL A 5 -1.73 6.55 0.88
N ILE A 6 -1.22 5.58 0.14
CA ILE A 6 -1.44 5.44 -1.30
C ILE A 6 -2.30 4.20 -1.51
N TYR A 7 -3.32 4.29 -2.37
CA TYR A 7 -4.18 3.15 -2.66
C TYR A 7 -4.39 2.91 -4.15
N ALA A 8 -4.51 1.65 -4.53
CA ALA A 8 -4.87 1.20 -5.87
C ALA A 8 -6.15 0.35 -5.81
N THR A 9 -7.16 0.73 -6.58
CA THR A 9 -8.51 0.12 -6.54
C THR A 9 -9.18 0.21 -7.89
N GLU A 10 -10.00 -0.79 -8.28
CA GLU A 10 -10.97 -0.60 -9.39
C GLU A 10 -12.38 -0.35 -8.88
N THR A 11 -12.84 -1.09 -7.86
CA THR A 11 -14.24 -1.07 -7.40
C THR A 11 -14.47 -0.28 -6.10
N GLY A 12 -13.44 0.42 -5.59
CA GLY A 12 -13.53 1.27 -4.40
C GLY A 12 -13.31 0.57 -3.04
N THR A 13 -13.25 -0.77 -2.97
CA THR A 13 -13.03 -1.47 -1.68
C THR A 13 -11.72 -1.06 -1.02
N THR A 14 -10.62 -1.04 -1.77
CA THR A 14 -9.29 -0.66 -1.24
C THR A 14 -9.26 0.82 -0.83
N GLU A 15 -10.00 1.69 -1.52
CA GLU A 15 -10.16 3.10 -1.13
C GLU A 15 -10.88 3.25 0.22
N GLY A 16 -11.93 2.46 0.47
CA GLY A 16 -12.62 2.44 1.76
C GLY A 16 -11.66 2.10 2.90
N VAL A 17 -10.86 1.04 2.72
CA VAL A 17 -9.83 0.60 3.68
C VAL A 17 -8.76 1.68 3.88
N ALA A 18 -8.33 2.36 2.82
CA ALA A 18 -7.36 3.44 2.89
C ALA A 18 -7.89 4.66 3.67
N ASN A 19 -9.18 4.97 3.54
CA ASN A 19 -9.84 6.02 4.33
C ASN A 19 -9.89 5.67 5.82
N ILE A 20 -10.13 4.41 6.17
CA ILE A 20 -10.05 3.93 7.56
C ILE A 20 -8.62 4.09 8.08
N ALA A 21 -7.61 3.67 7.29
CA ALA A 21 -6.21 3.82 7.67
C ALA A 21 -5.82 5.29 7.93
N LYS A 22 -6.23 6.20 7.04
CA LYS A 22 -6.06 7.65 7.23
C LYS A 22 -6.70 8.12 8.54
N GLY A 23 -7.93 7.70 8.83
CA GLY A 23 -8.65 8.06 10.04
C GLY A 23 -7.92 7.62 11.31
N LEU A 24 -7.39 6.40 11.33
CA LEU A 24 -6.63 5.84 12.46
C LEU A 24 -5.30 6.57 12.67
N LEU A 25 -4.53 6.79 11.60
CA LEU A 25 -3.26 7.54 11.66
C LEU A 25 -3.48 8.99 12.12
N THR A 26 -4.56 9.63 11.65
CA THR A 26 -4.91 11.00 12.07
C THR A 26 -5.29 11.04 13.55
N LYS A 27 -6.06 10.05 14.04
CA LYS A 27 -6.39 9.91 15.47
C LYS A 27 -5.14 9.68 16.34
N ALA A 28 -4.10 9.05 15.78
CA ALA A 28 -2.81 8.90 16.42
C ALA A 28 -1.93 10.18 16.37
N GLY A 29 -2.44 11.30 15.84
CA GLY A 29 -1.75 12.59 15.81
C GLY A 29 -0.78 12.79 14.63
N LEU A 30 -0.83 11.91 13.62
CA LEU A 30 0.01 12.00 12.43
C LEU A 30 -0.63 12.90 11.37
N LYS A 31 0.20 13.62 10.60
CA LYS A 31 -0.25 14.32 9.40
C LYS A 31 -0.33 13.33 8.25
N VAL A 32 -1.52 13.11 7.69
CA VAL A 32 -1.72 12.07 6.68
C VAL A 32 -2.06 12.68 5.32
N THR A 33 -1.30 12.29 4.29
CA THR A 33 -1.65 12.54 2.89
C THR A 33 -2.24 11.26 2.31
N LEU A 34 -3.47 11.32 1.80
CA LEU A 34 -4.14 10.20 1.13
C LEU A 34 -4.22 10.50 -0.37
N SER A 35 -3.83 9.56 -1.21
CA SER A 35 -3.92 9.70 -2.67
C SER A 35 -4.18 8.35 -3.35
N PRO A 36 -4.97 8.31 -4.44
CA PRO A 36 -4.95 7.17 -5.36
C PRO A 36 -3.57 7.05 -6.03
N ALA A 37 -3.24 5.85 -6.51
CA ALA A 37 -1.93 5.54 -7.07
C ALA A 37 -1.59 6.36 -8.32
N ASP A 38 -2.56 6.64 -9.20
CA ASP A 38 -2.39 7.47 -10.41
C ASP A 38 -2.03 8.93 -10.12
N SER A 39 -2.37 9.40 -8.93
CA SER A 39 -2.17 10.78 -8.48
C SER A 39 -1.08 10.87 -7.41
N ALA A 40 -0.37 9.79 -7.13
CA ALA A 40 0.71 9.77 -6.15
C ALA A 40 1.94 10.50 -6.69
N THR A 41 2.45 11.48 -5.93
CA THR A 41 3.66 12.22 -6.29
C THR A 41 4.91 11.57 -5.67
N PRO A 42 6.11 11.80 -6.23
CA PRO A 42 7.35 11.31 -5.63
C PRO A 42 7.55 11.71 -4.17
N GLU A 43 7.10 12.90 -3.77
CA GLU A 43 7.20 13.43 -2.41
C GLU A 43 6.48 12.54 -1.39
N MET A 44 5.40 11.87 -1.81
CA MET A 44 4.66 10.96 -0.95
C MET A 44 5.49 9.74 -0.53
N PHE A 45 6.50 9.37 -1.31
CA PHE A 45 7.40 8.25 -1.02
C PHE A 45 8.68 8.68 -0.30
N GLN A 46 8.89 10.00 -0.07
CA GLN A 46 10.04 10.55 0.69
C GLN A 46 9.78 10.61 2.21
N GLN A 47 8.72 9.97 2.67
CA GLN A 47 8.34 9.85 4.08
C GLN A 47 7.85 8.44 4.36
N SER A 48 7.52 8.12 5.63
CA SER A 48 6.91 6.83 5.93
C SER A 48 5.57 6.69 5.21
N PHE A 49 5.31 5.55 4.58
CA PHE A 49 4.09 5.37 3.80
C PHE A 49 3.47 3.99 3.93
N ILE A 50 2.17 3.94 3.66
CA ILE A 50 1.38 2.72 3.53
C ILE A 50 0.89 2.65 2.08
N TYR A 51 1.09 1.50 1.44
CA TYR A 51 0.53 1.20 0.13
C TYR A 51 -0.56 0.15 0.25
N LEU A 52 -1.78 0.45 -0.18
CA LEU A 52 -2.90 -0.49 -0.20
C LEU A 52 -3.24 -0.84 -1.64
N THR A 53 -3.36 -2.12 -1.97
CA THR A 53 -3.68 -2.52 -3.34
C THR A 53 -4.59 -3.72 -3.38
N SER A 54 -5.42 -3.76 -4.42
CA SER A 54 -6.19 -4.94 -4.80
C SER A 54 -5.48 -5.68 -5.93
N THR A 55 -5.77 -6.95 -6.15
CA THR A 55 -5.18 -7.72 -7.27
C THR A 55 -6.23 -7.95 -8.35
N TYR A 56 -5.89 -7.67 -9.61
CA TYR A 56 -6.77 -7.84 -10.77
C TYR A 56 -6.15 -8.76 -11.83
N ASN A 57 -6.99 -9.18 -12.78
CA ASN A 57 -6.62 -10.05 -13.90
C ASN A 57 -5.83 -11.27 -13.41
N ASP A 58 -4.64 -11.48 -13.96
CA ASP A 58 -3.74 -12.58 -13.65
C ASP A 58 -2.64 -12.16 -12.66
N GLY A 59 -3.03 -11.44 -11.60
CA GLY A 59 -2.11 -11.01 -10.55
C GLY A 59 -1.61 -9.57 -10.65
N GLU A 60 -2.13 -8.80 -11.59
CA GLU A 60 -1.73 -7.42 -11.87
C GLU A 60 -2.23 -6.44 -10.81
N HIS A 61 -1.58 -5.27 -10.74
CA HIS A 61 -2.15 -4.13 -10.05
C HIS A 61 -3.43 -3.65 -10.75
N PRO A 62 -4.30 -2.91 -10.03
CA PRO A 62 -5.41 -2.18 -10.64
C PRO A 62 -4.89 -1.23 -11.75
N ALA A 63 -5.68 -0.99 -12.78
CA ALA A 63 -5.33 -0.09 -13.89
C ALA A 63 -4.95 1.32 -13.39
N VAL A 64 -5.58 1.79 -12.30
CA VAL A 64 -5.23 3.07 -11.66
C VAL A 64 -3.81 3.11 -11.10
N ALA A 65 -3.14 1.97 -10.95
CA ALA A 65 -1.74 1.90 -10.51
C ALA A 65 -0.74 1.80 -11.66
N LEU A 66 -1.17 1.71 -12.92
CA LEU A 66 -0.24 1.57 -14.06
C LEU A 66 0.79 2.71 -14.14
N ILE A 67 0.38 3.95 -13.89
CA ILE A 67 1.29 5.11 -13.88
C ILE A 67 2.27 5.02 -12.69
N ALA A 68 1.80 4.56 -11.53
CA ALA A 68 2.66 4.33 -10.38
C ALA A 68 3.65 3.19 -10.65
N ASP A 69 3.22 2.13 -11.33
CA ASP A 69 4.06 0.99 -11.72
C ASP A 69 5.15 1.41 -12.72
N GLU A 70 4.82 2.27 -13.70
CA GLU A 70 5.81 2.87 -14.59
C GLU A 70 6.83 3.71 -13.81
N PHE A 71 6.39 4.48 -12.82
CA PHE A 71 7.27 5.25 -11.94
C PHE A 71 8.15 4.34 -11.07
N PHE A 72 7.60 3.27 -10.53
CA PHE A 72 8.35 2.25 -9.78
C PHE A 72 9.41 1.56 -10.66
N ALA A 73 9.08 1.33 -11.94
CA ALA A 73 9.98 0.75 -12.93
C ALA A 73 11.12 1.70 -13.35
N ALA A 74 10.99 3.02 -13.14
CA ALA A 74 12.05 4.00 -13.35
C ALA A 74 13.09 3.96 -12.21
N GLN A 75 13.77 2.81 -12.09
CA GLN A 75 14.55 2.38 -10.92
C GLN A 75 15.47 3.44 -10.32
N ASN A 76 16.26 4.16 -11.14
CA ASN A 76 17.22 5.14 -10.60
C ASN A 76 16.54 6.34 -9.93
N SER A 77 15.42 6.82 -10.50
CA SER A 77 14.68 7.95 -9.95
C SER A 77 13.93 7.53 -8.69
N PHE A 78 13.26 6.37 -8.72
CA PHE A 78 12.49 5.89 -7.58
C PHE A 78 13.38 5.48 -6.38
N VAL A 79 14.54 4.85 -6.63
CA VAL A 79 15.54 4.56 -5.58
C VAL A 79 15.94 5.82 -4.83
N SER A 80 16.19 6.93 -5.53
CA SER A 80 16.59 8.19 -4.88
C SER A 80 15.51 8.78 -3.98
N VAL A 81 14.25 8.42 -4.24
CA VAL A 81 13.07 8.91 -3.53
C VAL A 81 12.78 8.08 -2.27
N ILE A 82 12.83 6.75 -2.38
CA ILE A 82 12.36 5.84 -1.33
C ILE A 82 13.48 5.33 -0.40
N LYS A 83 14.75 5.50 -0.76
CA LYS A 83 15.87 4.92 0.01
C LYS A 83 15.86 5.36 1.47
N GLY A 84 15.78 4.38 2.37
CA GLY A 84 15.74 4.58 3.83
C GLY A 84 14.36 4.93 4.39
N GLN A 85 13.33 5.06 3.54
CA GLN A 85 11.97 5.36 3.97
C GLN A 85 11.26 4.09 4.44
N LYS A 86 10.51 4.20 5.55
CA LYS A 86 9.76 3.09 6.14
C LYS A 86 8.47 2.86 5.35
N PHE A 87 8.16 1.60 5.02
CA PHE A 87 6.92 1.27 4.33
C PHE A 87 6.24 0.01 4.88
N ALA A 88 4.95 -0.07 4.60
CA ALA A 88 4.14 -1.27 4.79
C ALA A 88 3.11 -1.42 3.66
N VAL A 89 2.75 -2.66 3.32
CA VAL A 89 1.80 -2.97 2.25
C VAL A 89 0.58 -3.73 2.81
N PHE A 90 -0.60 -3.35 2.34
CA PHE A 90 -1.86 -4.04 2.65
C PHE A 90 -2.51 -4.49 1.34
N GLY A 91 -2.58 -5.80 1.14
CA GLY A 91 -3.15 -6.43 -0.03
C GLY A 91 -4.59 -6.88 0.20
N LEU A 92 -5.44 -6.65 -0.80
CA LEU A 92 -6.76 -7.26 -0.95
C LEU A 92 -6.72 -8.18 -2.16
N GLY A 93 -7.20 -9.40 -1.98
CA GLY A 93 -7.33 -10.36 -3.07
C GLY A 93 -8.31 -11.45 -2.68
N SER A 94 -8.39 -12.48 -3.52
CA SER A 94 -9.25 -13.62 -3.26
C SER A 94 -8.48 -14.90 -3.57
N THR A 95 -8.54 -15.88 -2.65
CA THR A 95 -7.91 -17.19 -2.87
C THR A 95 -8.61 -18.02 -3.95
N SER A 96 -9.75 -17.53 -4.46
CA SER A 96 -10.43 -18.08 -5.64
C SER A 96 -9.63 -17.89 -6.93
N PHE A 97 -8.63 -17.00 -6.93
CA PHE A 97 -7.74 -16.74 -8.06
C PHE A 97 -6.36 -17.34 -7.81
N GLU A 98 -5.74 -17.86 -8.87
CA GLU A 98 -4.42 -18.49 -8.81
C GLU A 98 -3.34 -17.55 -8.23
N ASN A 99 -3.35 -16.29 -8.69
CA ASN A 99 -2.41 -15.26 -8.29
C ASN A 99 -2.89 -14.46 -7.06
N PHE A 100 -3.18 -15.16 -5.97
CA PHE A 100 -3.67 -14.56 -4.73
C PHE A 100 -2.73 -13.45 -4.20
N ASN A 101 -3.25 -12.22 -4.11
CA ASN A 101 -2.55 -11.05 -3.57
C ASN A 101 -1.22 -10.73 -4.30
N ALA A 102 -1.05 -11.12 -5.56
CA ALA A 102 0.20 -10.94 -6.30
C ALA A 102 0.62 -9.47 -6.44
N ALA A 103 -0.33 -8.55 -6.63
CA ALA A 103 -0.04 -7.10 -6.71
C ALA A 103 0.67 -6.58 -5.46
N SER A 104 0.17 -6.94 -4.27
CA SER A 104 0.79 -6.54 -3.00
C SER A 104 2.22 -7.06 -2.83
N GLN A 105 2.50 -8.26 -3.36
CA GLN A 105 3.82 -8.88 -3.31
C GLN A 105 4.78 -8.17 -4.26
N MET A 106 4.32 -7.85 -5.48
CA MET A 106 5.10 -7.09 -6.46
C MET A 106 5.46 -5.70 -5.93
N ALA A 107 4.51 -4.99 -5.31
CA ALA A 107 4.77 -3.70 -4.67
C ALA A 107 5.81 -3.82 -3.55
N GLU A 108 5.66 -4.80 -2.64
CA GLU A 108 6.63 -5.03 -1.55
C GLU A 108 8.04 -5.25 -2.11
N GLU A 109 8.17 -6.16 -3.08
CA GLU A 109 9.45 -6.45 -3.71
C GLU A 109 10.07 -5.23 -4.37
N CYS A 110 9.26 -4.44 -5.07
CA CYS A 110 9.74 -3.24 -5.74
C CYS A 110 10.27 -2.21 -4.74
N PHE A 111 9.50 -1.93 -3.68
CA PHE A 111 9.89 -0.98 -2.64
C PHE A 111 11.15 -1.43 -1.89
N ALA A 112 11.25 -2.72 -1.57
CA ALA A 112 12.43 -3.29 -0.93
C ALA A 112 13.67 -3.23 -1.84
N LYS A 113 13.54 -3.62 -3.12
CA LYS A 113 14.63 -3.53 -4.13
C LYS A 113 15.10 -2.09 -4.33
N ALA A 114 14.18 -1.12 -4.21
CA ALA A 114 14.50 0.31 -4.31
C ALA A 114 15.14 0.91 -3.04
N GLY A 115 15.30 0.14 -1.96
CA GLY A 115 15.95 0.56 -0.72
C GLY A 115 15.00 1.09 0.36
N GLY A 116 13.69 0.89 0.20
CA GLY A 116 12.72 1.10 1.27
C GLY A 116 12.91 0.11 2.42
N ILE A 117 12.57 0.52 3.63
CA ILE A 117 12.65 -0.30 4.85
C ILE A 117 11.27 -0.86 5.16
N LYS A 118 11.06 -2.16 4.89
CA LYS A 118 9.84 -2.87 5.31
C LYS A 118 9.81 -2.97 6.84
N ILE A 119 8.79 -2.40 7.48
CA ILE A 119 8.70 -2.39 8.95
C ILE A 119 7.73 -3.44 9.51
N GLN A 120 6.91 -4.06 8.68
CA GLN A 120 6.01 -5.14 9.06
C GLN A 120 5.67 -6.02 7.86
N ASP A 121 5.12 -7.20 8.14
CA ASP A 121 4.69 -8.12 7.10
C ASP A 121 3.52 -7.55 6.30
N THR A 122 3.52 -7.85 5.00
CA THR A 122 2.42 -7.50 4.10
C THR A 122 1.18 -8.29 4.48
N ILE A 123 0.07 -7.60 4.66
CA ILE A 123 -1.23 -8.24 4.87
C ILE A 123 -1.74 -8.75 3.53
N LYS A 124 -2.25 -9.99 3.51
CA LYS A 124 -2.95 -10.59 2.39
C LYS A 124 -4.37 -10.90 2.83
N CYS A 125 -5.28 -9.96 2.62
CA CYS A 125 -6.69 -10.14 2.94
C CYS A 125 -7.36 -10.99 1.85
N ASP A 126 -8.12 -12.01 2.26
CA ASP A 126 -8.97 -12.82 1.40
C ASP A 126 -10.44 -12.36 1.46
N THR A 127 -10.83 -11.51 0.52
CA THR A 127 -12.16 -10.88 0.52
C THR A 127 -13.30 -11.87 0.28
N ASP A 128 -13.02 -13.04 -0.29
CA ASP A 128 -14.02 -14.10 -0.52
C ASP A 128 -13.93 -15.22 0.55
N GLY A 129 -12.78 -15.33 1.23
CA GLY A 129 -12.51 -16.32 2.28
C GLY A 129 -13.08 -15.97 3.66
N GLY A 130 -13.75 -14.82 3.78
CA GLY A 130 -14.38 -14.36 5.03
C GLY A 130 -13.52 -13.41 5.86
N ASP A 131 -12.37 -12.95 5.35
CA ASP A 131 -11.63 -11.86 5.99
C ASP A 131 -12.40 -10.54 5.90
N ASP A 132 -12.30 -9.74 6.95
CA ASP A 132 -12.84 -8.38 6.99
C ASP A 132 -11.68 -7.38 6.82
N PRO A 133 -11.53 -6.76 5.63
CA PRO A 133 -10.43 -5.84 5.39
C PRO A 133 -10.50 -4.59 6.28
N GLU A 134 -11.69 -4.14 6.66
CA GLU A 134 -11.88 -2.99 7.56
C GLU A 134 -11.44 -3.31 8.99
N ALA A 135 -11.70 -4.54 9.46
CA ALA A 135 -11.21 -4.99 10.76
C ALA A 135 -9.69 -5.22 10.76
N MET A 136 -9.16 -5.84 9.72
CA MET A 136 -7.73 -6.14 9.61
C MET A 136 -6.86 -4.89 9.52
N VAL A 137 -7.32 -3.84 8.82
CA VAL A 137 -6.53 -2.60 8.68
C VAL A 137 -6.32 -1.91 10.03
N VAL A 138 -7.21 -2.10 11.01
CA VAL A 138 -7.04 -1.55 12.36
C VAL A 138 -5.76 -2.08 13.03
N GLY A 139 -5.61 -3.41 13.06
CA GLY A 139 -4.42 -4.05 13.63
C GLY A 139 -3.14 -3.68 12.86
N PHE A 140 -3.25 -3.66 11.53
CA PHE A 140 -2.16 -3.28 10.64
C PHE A 140 -1.65 -1.85 10.89
N VAL A 141 -2.56 -0.87 11.01
CA VAL A 141 -2.18 0.54 11.26
C VAL A 141 -1.60 0.71 12.66
N ASN A 142 -2.16 0.05 13.67
CA ASN A 142 -1.62 0.12 15.03
C ASN A 142 -0.16 -0.38 15.10
N ASN A 143 0.15 -1.50 14.43
CA ASN A 143 1.51 -2.03 14.35
C ASN A 143 2.45 -1.10 13.56
N PHE A 144 1.95 -0.50 12.47
CA PHE A 144 2.71 0.47 11.69
C PHE A 144 3.06 1.70 12.53
N THR A 145 2.07 2.29 13.21
CA THR A 145 2.23 3.48 14.06
C THR A 145 3.23 3.25 15.20
N ALA A 146 3.27 2.05 15.79
CA ALA A 146 4.21 1.73 16.86
C ALA A 146 5.69 1.68 16.42
N LYS A 147 5.95 1.62 15.11
CA LYS A 147 7.29 1.41 14.53
C LYS A 147 7.85 2.62 13.79
N ILE A 148 7.03 3.64 13.54
CA ILE A 148 7.45 4.84 12.81
C ILE A 148 7.98 5.93 13.73
#